data_AF-A0A662JCJ6-F1
#
_entry.id   AF-A0A662JCJ6-F1
#
_cell.length_a   1.000
_cell.length_b   1.000
_cell.length_c   1.000
_cell.angle_alpha   90.00
_cell.angle_beta   90.00
_cell.angle_gamma   90.00
#
_symmetry.space_group_name_H-M   'P 1'
#
loop_
_entity.id
_entity.type
_entity.pdbx_description
1 polymer ?
#
loop_
_entity_poly.entity_id
_entity_poly.type
_entity_poly.pdbx_seq_one_letter_code
_entity_poly.pdbx_strand_id
1 'polypeptide(L)'
;EDIIREVYGVEVEVRKHPITGSLYVVPLSTMKSRRAAKTKMRVHVICGGGTGTPVLRKLVMEGFEVSVGVVSVLDSDYEAARALGVKVIAEAPFSPISDEAYIRNLEAATEADLIVVTDAPYGRGNLRNLEVALRAASQGIKVGLLIDYKSFPSTRDFTGGEATKLLRESLKYNNVFVANTVEDLMRGVNLKGERAEPRLTSEASRL
;
A
#
# COMPACT_ATOMS: atom_id res chain seq x y z
N GLU A 1 10.42 -4.20 26.00
CA GLU A 1 9.26 -3.51 25.40
C GLU A 1 8.09 -3.43 26.38
N ASP A 2 7.70 -4.54 27.01
CA ASP A 2 6.52 -4.60 27.89
C ASP A 2 6.52 -3.61 29.07
N ILE A 3 7.66 -3.43 29.75
CA ILE A 3 7.78 -2.51 30.90
C ILE A 3 7.50 -1.05 30.51
N ILE A 4 7.99 -0.61 29.35
CA ILE A 4 7.79 0.78 28.91
C ILE A 4 6.32 1.03 28.55
N ARG A 5 5.66 0.05 27.92
CA ARG A 5 4.23 0.10 27.64
C ARG A 5 3.40 0.15 28.92
N GLU A 6 3.73 -0.66 29.91
CA GLU A 6 3.01 -0.74 31.18
C GLU A 6 3.13 0.54 32.00
N VAL A 7 4.34 1.10 32.12
CA VAL A 7 4.61 2.26 32.99
C VAL A 7 4.22 3.59 32.33
N TYR A 8 4.48 3.74 31.02
CA TYR A 8 4.30 5.02 30.33
C TYR A 8 3.09 5.05 29.39
N GLY A 9 2.41 3.92 29.16
CA GLY A 9 1.31 3.83 28.19
C GLY A 9 1.77 4.06 26.74
N VAL A 10 3.09 3.96 26.48
CA VAL A 10 3.70 4.21 25.18
C VAL A 10 4.19 2.89 24.60
N GLU A 11 3.66 2.50 23.45
CA GLU A 11 4.27 1.44 22.67
C GLU A 11 5.61 1.92 22.10
N VAL A 12 6.61 1.07 22.18
CA VAL A 12 7.97 1.36 21.74
C VAL A 12 8.53 0.19 20.96
N GLU A 13 9.34 0.48 19.94
CA GLU A 13 10.24 -0.49 19.34
C GLU A 13 11.61 -0.36 19.99
N VAL A 14 12.14 -1.45 20.53
CA VAL A 14 13.50 -1.46 21.11
C VAL A 14 14.43 -2.22 20.18
N ARG A 15 15.39 -1.52 19.61
CA ARG A 15 16.42 -2.12 18.74
C ARG A 15 17.81 -1.99 19.35
N LYS A 16 18.67 -2.94 18.99
CA LYS A 16 20.12 -2.85 19.22
C LYS A 16 20.79 -2.33 17.97
N HIS A 17 21.69 -1.37 18.14
CA HIS A 17 22.55 -0.91 17.07
C HIS A 17 23.47 -2.08 16.66
N PRO A 18 23.50 -2.47 15.37
CA PRO A 18 24.18 -3.68 14.94
C PRO A 18 25.70 -3.64 15.16
N ILE A 19 26.28 -2.44 15.13
CA ILE A 19 27.73 -2.23 15.32
C ILE A 19 28.09 -1.99 16.80
N THR A 20 27.40 -1.09 17.49
CA THR A 20 27.81 -0.65 18.84
C THR A 20 27.13 -1.43 19.97
N GLY A 21 26.08 -2.21 19.68
CA GLY A 21 25.24 -2.87 20.68
C GLY A 21 24.37 -1.92 21.51
N SER A 22 24.47 -0.60 21.29
CA SER A 22 23.67 0.41 21.99
C SER A 22 22.18 0.19 21.72
N LEU A 23 21.37 0.31 22.77
CA LEU A 23 19.92 0.26 22.63
C LEU A 23 19.38 1.62 22.16
N TYR A 24 18.46 1.60 21.22
CA TYR A 24 17.65 2.76 20.89
C TYR A 24 16.17 2.37 20.94
N VAL A 25 15.39 3.28 21.53
CA VAL A 25 13.97 3.09 21.82
C VAL A 25 13.20 4.11 20.99
N VAL A 26 12.29 3.64 20.13
CA VAL A 26 11.49 4.50 19.25
C VAL A 26 10.03 4.47 19.72
N PRO A 27 9.44 5.60 20.13
CA PRO A 27 8.02 5.67 20.45
C PRO A 27 7.15 5.43 19.21
N LEU A 28 6.28 4.41 19.28
CA LEU A 28 5.30 4.05 18.26
C LEU A 28 3.93 4.72 18.51
N SER A 29 3.73 5.36 19.67
CA SER A 29 2.43 5.88 20.16
C SER A 29 1.73 6.92 19.27
N THR A 30 2.41 7.51 18.29
CA THR A 30 1.77 8.37 17.28
C THR A 30 0.87 7.61 16.31
N MET A 31 0.95 6.28 16.25
CA MET A 31 0.21 5.46 15.28
C MET A 31 -1.16 4.99 15.77
N LYS A 32 -1.37 4.77 17.08
CA LYS A 32 -2.64 4.23 17.61
C LYS A 32 -3.70 5.30 17.91
N SER A 33 -3.30 6.48 18.36
CA SER A 33 -4.24 7.55 18.75
C SER A 33 -4.97 8.20 17.57
N ARG A 34 -4.59 7.89 16.32
CA ARG A 34 -5.19 8.44 15.09
C ARG A 34 -5.76 7.39 14.14
N ARG A 35 -5.89 6.12 14.55
CA ARG A 35 -6.45 5.12 13.65
C ARG A 35 -7.94 5.38 13.49
N ALA A 36 -8.37 5.71 12.28
CA ALA A 36 -9.77 5.89 11.95
C ALA A 36 -10.54 4.58 12.16
N ALA A 37 -11.87 4.68 12.29
CA ALA A 37 -12.74 3.52 12.30
C ALA A 37 -12.48 2.65 11.06
N LYS A 38 -12.52 1.32 11.22
CA LYS A 38 -12.29 0.41 10.09
C LYS A 38 -13.30 0.67 8.99
N THR A 39 -12.80 0.88 7.77
CA THR A 39 -13.63 0.98 6.57
C THR A 39 -13.87 -0.43 6.02
N LYS A 40 -14.90 -0.60 5.18
CA LYS A 40 -15.11 -1.84 4.42
C LYS A 40 -14.31 -1.91 3.13
N MET A 41 -13.53 -0.86 2.82
CA MET A 41 -12.80 -0.77 1.56
C MET A 41 -11.49 -1.55 1.63
N ARG A 42 -11.29 -2.44 0.67
CA ARG A 42 -10.09 -3.26 0.50
C ARG A 42 -9.13 -2.59 -0.49
N VAL A 43 -7.91 -2.36 -0.04
CA VAL A 43 -6.85 -1.75 -0.85
C VAL A 43 -5.71 -2.74 -1.01
N HIS A 44 -5.37 -3.05 -2.26
CA HIS A 44 -4.25 -3.92 -2.59
C HIS A 44 -3.07 -3.08 -3.12
N VAL A 45 -1.92 -3.16 -2.46
CA VAL A 45 -0.76 -2.31 -2.74
C VAL A 45 0.30 -3.13 -3.46
N ILE A 46 0.63 -2.70 -4.66
CA ILE A 46 1.73 -3.21 -5.47
C ILE A 46 2.92 -2.27 -5.28
N CYS A 47 3.95 -2.77 -4.61
CA CYS A 47 5.11 -1.97 -4.22
C CYS A 47 6.43 -2.75 -4.28
N GLY A 48 7.49 -2.15 -3.75
CA GLY A 48 8.85 -2.66 -3.75
C GLY A 48 9.87 -1.56 -3.48
N GLY A 49 11.05 -1.94 -3.02
CA GLY A 49 12.15 -1.02 -2.73
C GLY A 49 11.84 -0.01 -1.61
N GLY A 50 10.95 -0.37 -0.68
CA GLY A 50 10.54 0.51 0.42
C GLY A 50 9.52 1.60 0.04
N THR A 51 9.04 1.64 -1.20
CA THR A 51 8.11 2.68 -1.68
C THR A 51 6.69 2.49 -1.14
N GLY A 52 6.32 1.27 -0.75
CA GLY A 52 5.04 0.95 -0.14
C GLY A 52 4.91 1.39 1.31
N THR A 53 6.01 1.41 2.07
CA THR A 53 6.03 1.70 3.52
C THR A 53 5.20 2.94 3.92
N PRO A 54 5.40 4.14 3.34
CA PRO A 54 4.58 5.31 3.68
C PRO A 54 3.10 5.15 3.30
N VAL A 55 2.83 4.47 2.18
CA VAL A 55 1.47 4.20 1.68
C VAL A 55 0.73 3.25 2.61
N LEU A 56 1.35 2.13 2.97
CA LEU A 56 0.80 1.13 3.88
C LEU A 56 0.46 1.76 5.23
N ARG A 57 1.39 2.54 5.80
CA ARG A 57 1.17 3.25 7.05
C ARG A 57 -0.05 4.15 6.96
N LYS A 58 -0.15 4.99 5.91
CA LYS A 58 -1.27 5.91 5.73
C LYS A 58 -2.59 5.17 5.59
N LEU A 59 -2.68 4.17 4.71
CA LEU A 59 -3.92 3.40 4.49
C LEU A 59 -4.38 2.68 5.76
N VAL A 60 -3.47 2.06 6.49
CA VAL A 60 -3.78 1.38 7.76
C VAL A 60 -4.28 2.37 8.82
N MET A 61 -3.67 3.56 8.90
CA MET A 61 -4.11 4.64 9.80
C MET A 61 -5.50 5.17 9.44
N GLU A 62 -5.83 5.25 8.15
CA GLU A 62 -7.15 5.66 7.66
C GLU A 62 -8.21 4.53 7.74
N GLY A 63 -7.87 3.38 8.31
CA GLY A 63 -8.82 2.31 8.63
C GLY A 63 -9.11 1.33 7.50
N PHE A 64 -8.40 1.40 6.37
CA PHE A 64 -8.59 0.48 5.24
C PHE A 64 -8.17 -0.96 5.57
N GLU A 65 -8.79 -1.94 4.92
CA GLU A 65 -8.28 -3.30 4.87
C GLU A 65 -7.21 -3.37 3.79
N VAL A 66 -5.95 -3.55 4.18
CA VAL A 66 -4.82 -3.48 3.26
C VAL A 66 -4.24 -4.87 3.00
N SER A 67 -3.84 -5.12 1.77
CA SER A 67 -2.98 -6.23 1.37
C SER A 67 -1.84 -5.75 0.49
N VAL A 68 -0.77 -6.53 0.41
CA VAL A 68 0.43 -6.22 -0.39
C VAL A 68 0.65 -7.33 -1.42
N GLY A 69 0.94 -6.90 -2.65
CA GLY A 69 1.31 -7.78 -3.76
C GLY A 69 2.67 -8.43 -3.55
N VAL A 70 3.24 -9.00 -4.62
CA VAL A 70 4.46 -9.80 -4.47
C VAL A 70 5.66 -8.91 -4.16
N VAL A 71 6.28 -9.13 -3.00
CA VAL A 71 7.53 -8.48 -2.57
C VAL A 71 8.53 -9.50 -2.05
N SER A 72 9.83 -9.19 -2.16
CA SER A 72 10.90 -10.01 -1.59
C SER A 72 10.85 -9.97 -0.07
N VAL A 73 11.19 -11.06 0.61
CA VAL A 73 11.33 -11.10 2.08
C VAL A 73 12.41 -10.17 2.64
N LEU A 74 13.35 -9.70 1.80
CA LEU A 74 14.36 -8.70 2.17
C LEU A 74 13.93 -7.26 1.84
N ASP A 75 12.72 -7.07 1.32
CA ASP A 75 12.21 -5.74 1.00
C ASP A 75 11.74 -5.01 2.27
N SER A 76 12.06 -3.72 2.39
CA SER A 76 11.55 -2.89 3.49
C SER A 76 10.02 -2.84 3.49
N ASP A 77 9.37 -2.97 2.33
CA ASP A 77 7.91 -3.04 2.25
C ASP A 77 7.35 -4.35 2.85
N TYR A 78 8.10 -5.46 2.76
CA TYR A 78 7.75 -6.69 3.46
C TYR A 78 7.82 -6.51 4.98
N GLU A 79 8.91 -5.93 5.48
CA GLU A 79 9.06 -5.63 6.91
C GLU A 79 7.94 -4.69 7.41
N ALA A 80 7.64 -3.63 6.66
CA ALA A 80 6.57 -2.69 6.99
C ALA A 80 5.20 -3.37 7.01
N ALA A 81 4.89 -4.21 6.02
CA ALA A 81 3.63 -4.96 5.98
C ALA A 81 3.49 -5.88 7.21
N ARG A 82 4.56 -6.60 7.58
CA ARG A 82 4.59 -7.46 8.77
C ARG A 82 4.37 -6.65 10.05
N ALA A 83 5.06 -5.51 10.21
CA ALA A 83 4.92 -4.65 11.38
C ALA A 83 3.49 -4.06 11.51
N LEU A 84 2.84 -3.79 10.39
CA LEU A 84 1.46 -3.26 10.34
C LEU A 84 0.38 -4.34 10.45
N GLY A 85 0.75 -5.63 10.49
CA GLY A 85 -0.20 -6.75 10.49
C GLY A 85 -0.97 -6.90 9.18
N VAL A 86 -0.39 -6.44 8.07
CA VAL A 86 -0.97 -6.47 6.73
C VAL A 86 -0.64 -7.79 6.05
N LYS A 87 -1.61 -8.36 5.31
CA LYS A 87 -1.39 -9.56 4.50
C LYS A 87 -0.42 -9.22 3.36
N VAL A 88 0.63 -10.01 3.19
CA VAL A 88 1.66 -9.80 2.16
C VAL A 88 1.98 -11.11 1.45
N ILE A 89 2.10 -11.03 0.13
CA ILE A 89 2.55 -12.15 -0.70
C ILE A 89 4.06 -12.04 -0.81
N ALA A 90 4.77 -12.94 -0.15
CA ALA A 90 6.23 -12.95 -0.13
C ALA A 90 6.80 -13.88 -1.19
N GLU A 91 7.95 -13.50 -1.73
CA GLU A 91 8.77 -14.31 -2.63
C GLU A 91 10.22 -14.38 -2.12
N ALA A 92 10.94 -15.41 -2.55
CA ALA A 92 12.35 -15.56 -2.20
C ALA A 92 13.20 -14.39 -2.73
N PRO A 93 14.29 -14.00 -2.05
CA PRO A 93 15.15 -12.92 -2.51
C PRO A 93 15.75 -13.22 -3.88
N PHE A 94 15.91 -12.17 -4.69
CA PHE A 94 16.53 -12.24 -6.03
C PHE A 94 15.87 -13.24 -6.99
N SER A 95 14.66 -13.69 -6.70
CA SER A 95 13.91 -14.63 -7.53
C SER A 95 12.83 -13.87 -8.33
N PRO A 96 12.54 -14.29 -9.57
CA PRO A 96 11.39 -13.77 -10.29
C PRO A 96 10.09 -14.18 -9.58
N ILE A 97 9.02 -13.40 -9.76
CA ILE A 97 7.69 -13.76 -9.26
C ILE A 97 7.27 -15.12 -9.84
N SER A 98 7.12 -16.12 -8.98
CA SER A 98 6.65 -17.46 -9.34
C SER A 98 5.21 -17.44 -9.86
N ASP A 99 4.80 -18.48 -10.58
CA ASP A 99 3.41 -18.60 -11.05
C ASP A 99 2.42 -18.67 -9.87
N GLU A 100 2.80 -19.35 -8.78
CA GLU A 100 1.99 -19.42 -7.57
C GLU A 100 1.83 -18.05 -6.91
N ALA A 101 2.92 -17.29 -6.74
CA ALA A 101 2.84 -15.95 -6.19
C ALA A 101 2.04 -15.01 -7.11
N TYR A 102 2.19 -15.15 -8.42
CA TYR A 102 1.41 -14.39 -9.40
C TYR A 102 -0.08 -14.67 -9.31
N ILE A 103 -0.50 -15.94 -9.19
CA ILE A 103 -1.91 -16.33 -9.04
C ILE A 103 -2.49 -15.75 -7.75
N ARG A 104 -1.81 -15.92 -6.61
CA ARG A 104 -2.25 -15.34 -5.33
C ARG A 104 -2.35 -13.82 -5.40
N ASN A 105 -1.45 -13.18 -6.13
CA ASN A 105 -1.44 -11.73 -6.33
C ASN A 105 -2.65 -11.28 -7.14
N LEU A 106 -2.98 -12.00 -8.22
CA LEU A 106 -4.20 -11.76 -8.98
C LEU A 106 -5.46 -11.93 -8.14
N GLU A 107 -5.58 -13.01 -7.37
CA GLU A 107 -6.73 -13.25 -6.49
C GLU A 107 -6.94 -12.08 -5.52
N ALA A 108 -5.87 -11.69 -4.80
CA ALA A 108 -5.91 -10.55 -3.89
C ALA A 108 -6.26 -9.23 -4.59
N ALA A 109 -5.71 -8.99 -5.78
CA ALA A 109 -6.01 -7.81 -6.58
C ALA A 109 -7.47 -7.79 -7.07
N THR A 110 -8.03 -8.94 -7.45
CA THR A 110 -9.43 -9.04 -7.91
C THR A 110 -10.45 -8.83 -6.81
N GLU A 111 -10.08 -9.12 -5.57
CA GLU A 111 -10.90 -8.83 -4.40
C GLU A 111 -10.82 -7.37 -3.95
N ALA A 112 -9.86 -6.60 -4.43
CA ALA A 112 -9.68 -5.22 -3.99
C ALA A 112 -10.71 -4.27 -4.60
N ASP A 113 -11.11 -3.26 -3.81
CA ASP A 113 -11.89 -2.11 -4.33
C ASP A 113 -10.98 -1.09 -5.03
N LEU A 114 -9.70 -1.09 -4.66
CA LEU A 114 -8.66 -0.23 -5.19
C LEU A 114 -7.31 -0.95 -5.21
N ILE A 115 -6.60 -0.84 -6.31
CA ILE A 115 -5.19 -1.19 -6.41
C ILE A 115 -4.34 0.07 -6.40
N VAL A 116 -3.27 0.08 -5.62
CA VAL A 116 -2.30 1.17 -5.59
C VAL A 116 -0.97 0.63 -6.09
N VAL A 117 -0.44 1.22 -7.17
CA VAL A 117 0.89 0.90 -7.67
C VAL A 117 1.84 2.03 -7.26
N THR A 118 2.88 1.71 -6.50
CA THR A 118 3.87 2.71 -6.07
C THR A 118 5.01 2.86 -7.08
N ASP A 119 5.79 3.93 -6.92
CA ASP A 119 6.98 4.29 -7.70
C ASP A 119 8.18 3.36 -7.47
N ALA A 120 7.93 2.05 -7.37
CA ALA A 120 8.95 1.03 -7.20
C ALA A 120 9.83 0.93 -8.46
N PRO A 121 11.10 0.51 -8.34
CA PRO A 121 11.90 0.11 -9.49
C PRO A 121 11.36 -1.20 -10.07
N TYR A 122 11.13 -1.25 -11.37
CA TYR A 122 10.62 -2.43 -12.08
C TYR A 122 11.68 -3.02 -12.98
N GLY A 123 12.08 -4.26 -12.68
CA GLY A 123 12.96 -5.09 -13.50
C GLY A 123 12.25 -6.36 -13.94
N ARG A 124 12.98 -7.25 -14.62
CA ARG A 124 12.44 -8.54 -15.10
C ARG A 124 11.82 -9.38 -13.97
N GLY A 125 12.39 -9.32 -12.77
CA GLY A 125 11.96 -10.14 -11.62
C GLY A 125 10.59 -9.76 -11.05
N ASN A 126 10.18 -8.49 -11.13
CA ASN A 126 8.92 -8.01 -10.55
C ASN A 126 7.94 -7.44 -11.58
N LEU A 127 8.21 -7.56 -12.88
CA LEU A 127 7.36 -7.04 -13.95
C LEU A 127 5.92 -7.56 -13.87
N ARG A 128 5.73 -8.82 -13.44
CA ARG A 128 4.42 -9.45 -13.24
C ARG A 128 3.50 -8.70 -12.28
N ASN A 129 4.05 -7.87 -11.38
CA ASN A 129 3.23 -6.99 -10.55
C ASN A 129 2.48 -5.93 -11.40
N LEU A 130 3.11 -5.36 -12.43
CA LEU A 130 2.43 -4.42 -13.34
C LEU A 130 1.41 -5.13 -14.24
N GLU A 131 1.66 -6.39 -14.58
CA GLU A 131 0.69 -7.23 -15.30
C GLU A 131 -0.59 -7.46 -14.46
N VAL A 132 -0.45 -7.67 -13.15
CA VAL A 132 -1.60 -7.75 -12.22
C VAL A 132 -2.39 -6.46 -12.23
N ALA A 133 -1.71 -5.30 -12.14
CA ALA A 133 -2.38 -4.00 -12.18
C ALA A 133 -3.16 -3.77 -13.49
N LEU A 134 -2.53 -4.08 -14.64
CA LEU A 134 -3.15 -3.98 -15.96
C LEU A 134 -4.36 -4.91 -16.09
N ARG A 135 -4.22 -6.16 -15.63
CA ARG A 135 -5.31 -7.14 -15.69
C ARG A 135 -6.49 -6.71 -14.83
N ALA A 136 -6.25 -6.25 -13.61
CA ALA A 136 -7.31 -5.73 -12.76
C ALA A 136 -7.97 -4.46 -13.35
N ALA A 137 -7.18 -3.55 -13.93
CA ALA A 137 -7.71 -2.40 -14.65
C ALA A 137 -8.66 -2.82 -15.79
N SER A 138 -8.28 -3.85 -16.57
CA SER A 138 -9.12 -4.38 -17.65
C SER A 138 -10.44 -5.01 -17.17
N GLN A 139 -10.51 -5.41 -15.90
CA GLN A 139 -11.70 -5.94 -15.25
C GLN A 139 -12.55 -4.86 -14.57
N GLY A 140 -12.17 -3.58 -14.72
CA GLY A 140 -12.90 -2.44 -14.16
C GLY A 140 -12.56 -2.11 -12.71
N ILE A 141 -11.56 -2.77 -12.12
CA ILE A 141 -11.10 -2.49 -10.75
C ILE A 141 -10.31 -1.18 -10.75
N LYS A 142 -10.59 -0.31 -9.80
CA LYS A 142 -9.95 1.00 -9.75
C LYS A 142 -8.45 0.86 -9.48
N VAL A 143 -7.61 1.57 -10.24
CA VAL A 143 -6.16 1.57 -10.04
C VAL A 143 -5.64 3.01 -9.89
N GLY A 144 -4.95 3.26 -8.78
CA GLY A 144 -4.19 4.49 -8.55
C GLY A 144 -2.70 4.25 -8.76
N LEU A 145 -2.12 4.92 -9.75
CA LEU A 145 -0.68 4.90 -10.01
C LEU A 145 -0.02 6.04 -9.24
N LEU A 146 0.57 5.72 -8.08
CA LEU A 146 1.35 6.66 -7.27
C LEU A 146 2.80 6.68 -7.78
N ILE A 147 3.01 7.35 -8.92
CA ILE A 147 4.26 7.36 -9.66
C ILE A 147 4.54 8.75 -10.22
N ASP A 148 5.81 9.10 -10.40
CA ASP A 148 6.15 10.21 -11.29
C ASP A 148 6.19 9.70 -12.73
N TYR A 149 5.04 9.77 -13.41
CA TYR A 149 4.90 9.22 -14.76
C TYR A 149 5.88 9.81 -15.78
N LYS A 150 6.37 11.04 -15.57
CA LYS A 150 7.31 11.68 -16.49
C LYS A 150 8.72 11.10 -16.35
N SER A 151 9.19 10.89 -15.13
CA SER A 151 10.52 10.35 -14.88
C SER A 151 10.57 8.83 -14.85
N PHE A 152 9.44 8.15 -14.63
CA PHE A 152 9.35 6.68 -14.54
C PHE A 152 10.15 5.92 -15.62
N PRO A 153 10.05 6.24 -16.92
CA PRO A 153 10.75 5.48 -17.95
C PRO A 153 12.28 5.54 -17.83
N SER A 154 12.85 6.58 -17.21
CA SER A 154 14.30 6.73 -17.06
C SER A 154 14.80 6.40 -15.66
N THR A 155 13.95 6.44 -14.63
CA THR A 155 14.35 6.28 -13.22
C THR A 155 13.85 4.99 -12.58
N ARG A 156 12.83 4.35 -13.14
CA ARG A 156 12.16 3.16 -12.56
C ARG A 156 12.04 1.98 -13.51
N ASP A 157 12.08 2.20 -14.82
CA ASP A 157 11.98 1.11 -15.80
C ASP A 157 13.36 0.51 -16.11
N PHE A 158 13.65 -0.65 -15.52
CA PHE A 158 14.85 -1.47 -15.77
C PHE A 158 14.55 -2.66 -16.69
N THR A 159 13.46 -2.60 -17.47
CA THR A 159 13.01 -3.69 -18.37
C THR A 159 13.27 -3.40 -19.84
N GLY A 160 13.79 -2.21 -20.16
CA GLY A 160 13.94 -1.74 -21.54
C GLY A 160 12.63 -1.23 -22.13
N GLY A 161 11.71 -0.71 -21.30
CA GLY A 161 10.47 -0.07 -21.73
C GLY A 161 9.21 -0.92 -21.59
N GLU A 162 9.33 -2.19 -21.16
CA GLU A 162 8.17 -3.07 -20.98
C GLU A 162 7.29 -2.63 -19.81
N ALA A 163 7.89 -2.23 -18.68
CA ALA A 163 7.15 -1.69 -17.53
C ALA A 163 6.41 -0.40 -17.92
N THR A 164 7.08 0.51 -18.62
CA THR A 164 6.46 1.74 -19.15
C THR A 164 5.30 1.42 -20.11
N LYS A 165 5.45 0.39 -20.95
CA LYS A 165 4.39 -0.06 -21.86
C LYS A 165 3.17 -0.54 -21.05
N LEU A 166 3.36 -1.38 -20.03
CA LEU A 166 2.25 -1.88 -19.19
C LEU A 166 1.50 -0.75 -18.48
N LEU A 167 2.22 0.25 -17.94
CA LEU A 167 1.60 1.42 -17.33
C LEU A 167 0.81 2.24 -18.35
N ARG A 168 1.38 2.47 -19.54
CA ARG A 168 0.69 3.17 -20.63
C ARG A 168 -0.57 2.45 -21.09
N GLU A 169 -0.53 1.12 -21.19
CA GLU A 169 -1.71 0.31 -21.50
C GLU A 169 -2.77 0.42 -20.39
N SER A 170 -2.35 0.43 -19.12
CA SER A 170 -3.25 0.58 -17.98
C SER A 170 -3.98 1.93 -18.01
N LEU A 171 -3.28 3.00 -18.40
CA LEU A 171 -3.86 4.35 -18.50
C LEU A 171 -4.92 4.52 -19.59
N LYS A 172 -5.09 3.55 -20.49
CA LYS A 172 -6.19 3.57 -21.47
C LYS A 172 -7.55 3.29 -20.84
N TYR A 173 -7.58 2.68 -19.66
CA TYR A 173 -8.80 2.36 -18.93
C TYR A 173 -9.25 3.54 -18.06
N ASN A 174 -10.55 3.85 -18.08
CA ASN A 174 -11.12 5.02 -17.38
C ASN A 174 -11.12 4.92 -15.85
N ASN A 175 -10.94 3.71 -15.32
CA ASN A 175 -10.81 3.39 -13.90
C ASN A 175 -9.36 3.51 -13.39
N VAL A 176 -8.42 3.97 -14.22
CA VAL A 176 -7.02 4.18 -13.86
C VAL A 176 -6.72 5.66 -13.78
N PHE A 177 -6.05 6.08 -12.70
CA PHE A 177 -5.64 7.48 -12.50
C PHE A 177 -4.21 7.57 -11.97
N VAL A 178 -3.55 8.69 -12.25
CA VAL A 178 -2.20 8.99 -11.74
C VAL A 178 -2.31 9.90 -10.52
N ALA A 179 -1.51 9.63 -9.51
CA ALA A 179 -1.31 10.44 -8.32
C ALA A 179 0.18 10.72 -8.15
N ASN A 180 0.56 11.96 -7.82
CA ASN A 180 1.96 12.31 -7.58
C ASN A 180 2.32 12.29 -6.08
N THR A 181 1.30 12.34 -5.22
CA THR A 181 1.44 12.33 -3.76
C THR A 181 0.47 11.35 -3.12
N VAL A 182 0.77 10.91 -1.90
CA VAL A 182 -0.15 10.07 -1.13
C VAL A 182 -1.47 10.81 -0.88
N GLU A 183 -1.43 12.13 -0.71
CA GLU A 183 -2.62 12.98 -0.58
C GLU A 183 -3.47 12.99 -1.85
N ASP A 184 -2.85 13.08 -3.04
CA ASP A 184 -3.56 12.93 -4.33
C ASP A 184 -4.23 11.57 -4.45
N LEU A 185 -3.51 10.51 -4.06
CA LEU A 185 -4.03 9.16 -4.06
C LEU A 185 -5.28 9.06 -3.16
N MET A 186 -5.19 9.58 -1.93
CA MET A 186 -6.29 9.57 -0.96
C MET A 186 -7.51 10.37 -1.43
N ARG A 187 -7.31 11.52 -2.11
CA ARG A 187 -8.40 12.25 -2.78
C ARG A 187 -9.06 11.38 -3.84
N GLY A 188 -8.26 10.66 -4.64
CA GLY A 188 -8.73 9.68 -5.60
C GLY A 188 -9.60 8.59 -4.97
N VAL A 189 -9.26 8.12 -3.76
CA VAL A 189 -10.03 7.12 -3.00
C VAL A 189 -11.38 7.68 -2.51
N ASN A 190 -11.40 8.91 -1.99
CA ASN A 190 -12.57 9.50 -1.31
C ASN A 190 -13.70 9.97 -2.22
N LEU A 191 -13.47 10.15 -3.54
CA LEU A 191 -14.49 10.65 -4.49
C LEU A 191 -15.74 9.76 -4.66
N LYS A 192 -15.86 8.62 -3.96
CA LYS A 192 -17.09 7.82 -3.86
C LYS A 192 -17.47 7.40 -2.43
N GLY A 193 -16.72 7.85 -1.42
CA GLY A 193 -16.92 7.49 -0.02
C GLY A 193 -18.04 8.28 0.68
N GLU A 194 -18.50 9.39 0.10
CA GLU A 194 -19.69 10.11 0.59
C GLU A 194 -20.98 9.39 0.15
N ARG A 195 -21.27 8.24 0.77
CA ARG A 195 -22.67 7.98 1.10
C ARG A 195 -22.95 8.80 2.34
N ALA A 196 -23.58 9.95 2.14
CA ALA A 196 -24.12 10.77 3.21
C ALA A 196 -24.97 9.88 4.14
N GLU A 197 -24.54 9.70 5.39
CA GLU A 197 -25.46 9.32 6.44
C GLU A 197 -26.52 10.43 6.55
N PRO A 198 -27.82 10.09 6.64
CA PRO A 198 -28.85 11.09 6.85
C PRO A 198 -28.58 11.73 8.22
N ARG A 199 -28.33 13.05 8.22
CA ARG A 199 -28.34 13.84 9.45
C ARG A 199 -29.73 13.70 10.07
N LEU A 200 -29.83 12.92 11.14
CA LEU A 200 -30.95 12.98 12.07
C LEU A 200 -30.93 14.38 12.69
N THR A 201 -31.77 15.27 12.16
CA THR A 201 -32.07 16.54 12.80
C THR A 201 -32.82 16.25 14.10
N SER A 202 -32.10 16.35 15.23
CA SER A 202 -32.70 16.41 16.55
C SER A 202 -33.27 17.81 16.79
N GLU A 203 -34.49 18.05 16.32
CA GLU A 203 -35.35 19.13 16.83
C GLU A 203 -36.66 18.52 17.32
N ALA A 204 -36.57 17.84 18.46
CA ALA A 204 -37.71 17.50 19.29
C ALA A 204 -37.27 17.59 20.75
N SER A 205 -37.29 18.81 21.30
CA SER A 205 -37.54 19.10 22.73
C SER A 205 -37.44 20.61 22.98
N ARG A 206 -38.48 21.34 22.57
CA ARG A 206 -38.93 22.57 23.26
C ARG A 206 -40.45 22.67 23.11
N LEU A 207 -41.16 21.99 24.00
CA LEU A 207 -42.44 22.41 24.60
C LEU A 207 -42.45 21.85 26.03
#